data_AF-A0A2N2PE16-F1
#
_entry.id   AF-A0A2N2PE16-F1
#
_cell.length_a   1.000
_cell.length_b   1.000
_cell.length_c   1.000
_cell.angle_alpha   90.00
_cell.angle_beta   90.00
_cell.angle_gamma   90.00
#
_symmetry.space_group_name_H-M   'P 1'
#
loop_
_entity.id
_entity.type
_entity.pdbx_description
1 polymer ?
#
loop_
_entity_poly.entity_id
_entity_poly.type
_entity_poly.pdbx_seq_one_letter_code
_entity_poly.pdbx_strand_id
1 'polypeptide(L)'
;MDKFPKILKILDNQQLINIIEVCSRLDDVNQAVHKNHDDNLWWPLSVDDWRLRMLIAGWSTRISYNMIKTYQKMVNTVTQLGYDTLCNMSDSELKEIVGSIGLFDTRKKYFLSLNDFINYSKDFGIMLKTQPNDELISLVANNVKGASYKVAQCAILYAKGYNCGIFPVDSGMKDLLGPCMGIDLPNGPIAHDIMRKQLELQLNKISGDLQKIIIHNGYSDLAIQPNSTPIWWAHLVLIYFKRFYCNKKIPSHCPLRADSDTKNRMGKMCDSTSPEPGGIRFLILEGPDQVGKSTLALEIGKLGYSVFHSSYNPNHTDIYQYYYELIQNTDYPTVFDRSFISEIAYGKAIRNYSRFSDSDIMNLLHLARNKGLVMIYLKDDIDSIRKRLLKSASTHAIVLEKLPELICEYEKCVTQAKDYIPVIEINCIKTERSEILNLVSQAINNVE
;
A
#
# COMPACT_ATOMS: atom_id res chain seq x y z
N MET A 1 -14.42 27.55 9.57
CA MET A 1 -13.71 27.69 8.27
C MET A 1 -12.40 26.93 8.40
N ASP A 2 -12.46 25.62 8.23
CA ASP A 2 -11.28 24.78 8.38
C ASP A 2 -10.34 24.94 7.19
N LYS A 3 -9.06 25.18 7.50
CA LYS A 3 -7.97 25.27 6.54
C LYS A 3 -7.80 23.91 5.87
N PHE A 4 -8.49 23.70 4.75
CA PHE A 4 -8.12 22.64 3.82
C PHE A 4 -6.62 22.83 3.48
N PRO A 5 -5.76 21.81 3.66
CA PRO A 5 -4.44 21.85 3.05
C PRO A 5 -4.64 22.11 1.56
N LYS A 6 -3.87 23.04 0.98
CA LYS A 6 -4.00 23.47 -0.43
C LYS A 6 -4.14 22.23 -1.32
N ILE A 7 -5.35 21.98 -1.82
CA ILE A 7 -5.61 21.00 -2.87
C ILE A 7 -5.00 21.60 -4.12
N LEU A 8 -3.93 20.99 -4.63
CA LEU A 8 -3.13 21.56 -5.72
C LEU A 8 -3.82 21.37 -7.08
N LYS A 9 -4.63 20.31 -7.23
CA LYS A 9 -5.44 20.08 -8.44
C LYS A 9 -6.73 19.33 -8.15
N ILE A 10 -7.86 19.94 -8.52
CA ILE A 10 -9.20 19.36 -8.42
C ILE A 10 -9.49 18.60 -9.72
N LEU A 11 -10.04 17.39 -9.61
CA LEU A 11 -10.46 16.58 -10.75
C LEU A 11 -11.56 17.29 -11.54
N ASP A 12 -11.48 17.28 -12.87
CA ASP A 12 -12.53 17.88 -13.70
C ASP A 12 -13.81 17.02 -13.69
N ASN A 13 -14.98 17.66 -13.66
CA ASN A 13 -16.27 16.95 -13.62
C ASN A 13 -16.46 16.10 -14.88
N GLN A 14 -16.15 16.65 -16.06
CA GLN A 14 -16.27 15.90 -17.32
C GLN A 14 -15.29 14.72 -17.35
N GLN A 15 -14.07 14.92 -16.84
CA GLN A 15 -13.12 13.84 -16.69
C GLN A 15 -13.65 12.70 -15.78
N LEU A 16 -14.27 13.04 -14.64
CA LEU A 16 -14.85 12.03 -13.76
C LEU A 16 -16.02 11.27 -14.42
N ILE A 17 -16.89 11.98 -15.16
CA ILE A 17 -17.98 11.38 -15.95
C ILE A 17 -17.41 10.34 -16.92
N ASN A 18 -16.45 10.75 -17.76
CA ASN A 18 -15.85 9.86 -18.76
C ASN A 18 -15.19 8.64 -18.12
N ILE A 19 -14.48 8.82 -17.00
CA ILE A 19 -13.83 7.72 -16.27
C ILE A 19 -14.88 6.74 -15.76
N ILE A 20 -15.95 7.21 -15.10
CA ILE A 20 -17.00 6.33 -14.57
C ILE A 20 -17.72 5.61 -15.71
N GLU A 21 -18.00 6.32 -16.81
CA GLU A 21 -18.65 5.75 -17.98
C GLU A 21 -17.84 4.61 -18.60
N VAL A 22 -16.53 4.82 -18.84
CA VAL A 22 -15.64 3.76 -19.34
C VAL A 22 -15.55 2.60 -18.35
N CYS A 23 -15.32 2.87 -17.06
CA CYS A 23 -15.18 1.83 -16.05
C CYS A 23 -16.45 0.96 -15.92
N SER A 24 -17.62 1.58 -16.00
CA SER A 24 -18.91 0.90 -15.78
C SER A 24 -19.42 0.12 -16.99
N ARG A 25 -18.87 0.33 -18.19
CA ARG A 25 -19.15 -0.50 -19.37
C ARG A 25 -18.41 -1.83 -19.40
N LEU A 26 -17.41 -2.02 -18.53
CA LEU A 26 -16.58 -3.22 -18.50
C LEU A 26 -17.38 -4.38 -17.87
N ASP A 27 -17.50 -5.50 -18.59
CA ASP A 27 -18.31 -6.65 -18.16
C ASP A 27 -17.92 -7.18 -16.77
N ASP A 28 -16.62 -7.26 -16.47
CA ASP A 28 -16.12 -7.76 -15.18
C ASP A 28 -16.46 -6.81 -14.03
N VAL A 29 -16.35 -5.49 -14.26
CA VAL A 29 -16.78 -4.45 -13.31
C VAL A 29 -18.29 -4.50 -13.12
N ASN A 30 -19.07 -4.56 -14.21
CA ASN A 30 -20.52 -4.62 -14.16
C ASN A 30 -21.02 -5.83 -13.34
N GLN A 31 -20.54 -7.03 -13.62
CA GLN A 31 -20.89 -8.23 -12.87
C GLN A 31 -20.51 -8.11 -11.38
N ALA A 32 -19.35 -7.55 -11.08
CA ALA A 32 -18.89 -7.38 -9.71
C ALA A 32 -19.74 -6.35 -8.93
N VAL A 33 -20.18 -5.27 -9.58
CA VAL A 33 -21.09 -4.28 -9.00
C VAL A 33 -22.45 -4.92 -8.72
N HIS A 34 -23.07 -5.63 -9.68
CA HIS A 34 -24.35 -6.31 -9.46
C HIS A 34 -24.30 -7.30 -8.29
N LYS A 35 -23.19 -8.03 -8.17
CA LYS A 35 -22.98 -8.97 -7.07
C LYS A 35 -22.87 -8.31 -5.68
N ASN A 36 -22.57 -7.02 -5.60
CA ASN A 36 -22.16 -6.38 -4.34
C ASN A 36 -22.87 -5.06 -4.00
N HIS A 37 -23.72 -4.55 -4.88
CA HIS A 37 -24.42 -3.28 -4.68
C HIS A 37 -25.51 -3.41 -3.62
N ASP A 38 -26.45 -4.33 -3.83
CA ASP A 38 -27.64 -4.46 -2.99
C ASP A 38 -27.37 -5.27 -1.72
N ASP A 39 -26.49 -6.28 -1.80
CA ASP A 39 -26.02 -7.03 -0.62
C ASP A 39 -24.52 -7.34 -0.75
N ASN A 40 -23.71 -6.58 -0.01
CA ASN A 40 -22.27 -6.62 -0.17
C ASN A 40 -21.64 -7.83 0.51
N LEU A 41 -20.73 -8.53 -0.18
CA LEU A 41 -20.07 -9.71 0.40
C LEU A 41 -19.22 -9.41 1.64
N TRP A 42 -18.69 -8.20 1.75
CA TRP A 42 -17.93 -7.76 2.92
C TRP A 42 -18.84 -7.22 4.03
N TRP A 43 -19.94 -6.59 3.66
CA TRP A 43 -20.77 -5.83 4.60
C TRP A 43 -22.25 -6.18 4.44
N PRO A 44 -22.66 -7.44 4.63
CA PRO A 44 -23.99 -7.90 4.23
C PRO A 44 -25.12 -7.19 4.99
N LEU A 45 -26.24 -6.94 4.33
CA LEU A 45 -27.38 -6.24 4.94
C LEU A 45 -28.05 -7.04 6.05
N SER A 46 -27.80 -8.35 6.14
CA SER A 46 -28.29 -9.22 7.22
C SER A 46 -27.75 -8.87 8.61
N VAL A 47 -26.71 -8.03 8.71
CA VAL A 47 -26.25 -7.49 9.99
C VAL A 47 -27.09 -6.26 10.32
N ASP A 48 -28.04 -6.34 11.26
CA ASP A 48 -28.90 -5.20 11.58
C ASP A 48 -28.29 -4.23 12.61
N ASP A 49 -27.51 -4.74 13.56
CA ASP A 49 -26.92 -3.93 14.63
C ASP A 49 -25.80 -3.03 14.08
N TRP A 50 -26.01 -1.71 14.10
CA TRP A 50 -25.03 -0.73 13.63
C TRP A 50 -23.68 -0.84 14.35
N ARG A 51 -23.66 -1.29 15.62
CA ARG A 51 -22.42 -1.48 16.40
C ARG A 51 -21.61 -2.63 15.83
N LEU A 52 -22.28 -3.74 15.49
CA LEU A 52 -21.66 -4.85 14.78
C LEU A 52 -21.18 -4.42 13.39
N ARG A 53 -21.96 -3.60 12.67
CA ARG A 53 -21.53 -3.07 11.37
C ARG A 53 -20.21 -2.31 11.48
N MET A 54 -20.08 -1.41 12.45
CA MET A 54 -18.81 -0.70 12.70
C MET A 54 -17.67 -1.68 13.02
N LEU A 55 -17.92 -2.65 13.90
CA LEU A 55 -16.93 -3.65 14.32
C LEU A 55 -16.42 -4.49 13.14
N ILE A 56 -17.35 -5.03 12.35
CA ILE A 56 -17.10 -5.88 11.18
C ILE A 56 -16.33 -5.11 10.11
N ALA A 57 -16.67 -3.83 9.88
CA ALA A 57 -15.94 -2.97 8.96
C ALA A 57 -14.47 -2.81 9.38
N GLY A 58 -14.19 -2.59 10.67
CA GLY A 58 -12.81 -2.53 11.16
C GLY A 58 -12.07 -3.86 11.08
N TRP A 59 -12.73 -4.97 11.37
CA TRP A 59 -12.15 -6.31 11.25
C TRP A 59 -11.87 -6.76 9.82
N SER A 60 -12.51 -6.14 8.83
CA SER A 60 -12.25 -6.37 7.39
C SER A 60 -10.83 -5.95 6.95
N THR A 61 -10.12 -5.17 7.76
CA THR A 61 -8.79 -4.65 7.42
C THR A 61 -7.76 -5.76 7.20
N ARG A 62 -6.94 -5.61 6.15
CA ARG A 62 -5.88 -6.56 5.78
C ARG A 62 -6.37 -7.99 5.53
N ILE A 63 -7.62 -8.17 5.11
CA ILE A 63 -8.15 -9.44 4.64
C ILE A 63 -8.09 -9.46 3.11
N SER A 64 -7.53 -10.53 2.55
CA SER A 64 -7.52 -10.76 1.11
C SER A 64 -8.90 -11.19 0.61
N TYR A 65 -9.28 -10.83 -0.61
CA TYR A 65 -10.51 -11.31 -1.24
C TYR A 65 -10.58 -12.84 -1.33
N ASN A 66 -9.42 -13.52 -1.38
CA ASN A 66 -9.35 -15.00 -1.34
C ASN A 66 -9.87 -15.58 -0.02
N MET A 67 -9.90 -14.78 1.06
CA MET A 67 -10.42 -15.16 2.37
C MET A 67 -11.88 -14.74 2.58
N ILE A 68 -12.59 -14.27 1.54
CA ILE A 68 -13.95 -13.74 1.68
C ILE A 68 -14.91 -14.73 2.33
N LYS A 69 -14.82 -16.03 1.99
CA LYS A 69 -15.65 -17.08 2.60
C LYS A 69 -15.37 -17.25 4.10
N THR A 70 -14.09 -17.24 4.51
CA THR A 70 -13.70 -17.31 5.92
C THR A 70 -14.19 -16.09 6.68
N TYR A 71 -14.06 -14.91 6.08
CA TYR A 71 -14.54 -13.67 6.65
C TYR A 71 -16.08 -13.67 6.80
N GLN A 72 -16.83 -14.11 5.78
CA GLN A 72 -18.29 -14.23 5.85
C GLN A 72 -18.74 -15.21 6.92
N LYS A 73 -18.02 -16.33 7.11
CA LYS A 73 -18.31 -17.26 8.22
C LYS A 73 -18.17 -16.56 9.56
N MET A 74 -17.09 -15.80 9.77
CA MET A 74 -16.90 -14.98 10.97
C MET A 74 -18.04 -13.96 11.12
N VAL A 75 -18.40 -13.22 10.06
CA VAL A 75 -19.51 -12.25 10.07
C VAL A 75 -20.83 -12.90 10.51
N ASN A 76 -21.17 -14.07 9.96
CA ASN A 76 -22.39 -14.78 10.34
C ASN A 76 -22.37 -15.19 11.81
N THR A 77 -21.26 -15.72 12.31
CA THR A 77 -21.10 -16.09 13.73
C THR A 77 -21.27 -14.89 14.65
N VAL A 78 -20.60 -13.76 14.37
CA VAL A 78 -20.69 -12.57 15.23
C VAL A 78 -22.06 -11.92 15.19
N THR A 79 -22.75 -12.02 14.04
CA THR A 79 -24.12 -11.52 13.88
C THR A 79 -25.11 -12.33 14.70
N GLN A 80 -24.97 -13.65 14.72
CA GLN A 80 -25.80 -14.54 15.54
C GLN A 80 -25.59 -14.32 17.04
N LEU A 81 -24.35 -14.04 17.46
CA LEU A 81 -24.02 -13.77 18.86
C LEU A 81 -24.56 -12.42 19.33
N GLY A 82 -24.53 -11.40 18.47
CA GLY A 82 -24.90 -10.03 18.82
C GLY A 82 -23.78 -9.26 19.51
N TYR A 83 -23.84 -7.93 19.45
CA TYR A 83 -22.79 -7.05 19.98
C TYR A 83 -22.60 -7.21 21.49
N ASP A 84 -23.70 -7.21 22.25
CA ASP A 84 -23.64 -7.23 23.72
C ASP A 84 -23.06 -8.55 24.26
N THR A 85 -23.34 -9.67 23.60
CA THR A 85 -22.72 -10.97 23.92
C THR A 85 -21.21 -10.91 23.69
N LEU A 86 -20.75 -10.37 22.56
CA LEU A 86 -19.31 -10.24 22.26
C LEU A 86 -18.57 -9.39 23.30
N CYS A 87 -19.21 -8.34 23.84
CA CYS A 87 -18.60 -7.50 24.88
C CYS A 87 -18.35 -8.24 26.20
N ASN A 88 -19.07 -9.34 26.44
CA ASN A 88 -18.96 -10.14 27.66
C ASN A 88 -18.08 -11.39 27.48
N MET A 89 -17.53 -11.62 26.29
CA MET A 89 -16.69 -12.78 26.01
C MET A 89 -15.29 -12.64 26.59
N SER A 90 -14.72 -13.77 26.99
CA SER A 90 -13.31 -13.90 27.30
C SER A 90 -12.44 -13.78 26.03
N ASP A 91 -11.15 -13.53 26.24
CA ASP A 91 -10.17 -13.49 25.14
C ASP A 91 -10.09 -14.80 24.37
N SER A 92 -10.21 -15.94 25.05
CA SER A 92 -10.21 -17.26 24.43
C SER A 92 -11.39 -17.44 23.48
N GLU A 93 -12.60 -17.11 23.93
CA GLU A 93 -13.81 -17.22 23.12
C GLU A 93 -13.75 -16.26 21.92
N LEU A 94 -13.31 -15.02 22.14
CA LEU A 94 -13.14 -14.06 21.06
C LEU A 94 -12.10 -14.56 20.03
N LYS A 95 -11.02 -15.17 20.49
CA LYS A 95 -9.96 -15.72 19.62
C LYS A 95 -10.44 -16.89 18.77
N GLU A 96 -11.34 -17.72 19.29
CA GLU A 96 -11.96 -18.80 18.49
C GLU A 96 -12.78 -18.24 17.31
N ILE A 97 -13.43 -17.09 17.50
CA ILE A 97 -14.26 -16.45 16.48
C ILE A 97 -13.40 -15.73 15.44
N VAL A 98 -12.54 -14.80 15.88
CA VAL A 98 -11.80 -13.89 14.98
C VAL A 98 -10.38 -14.37 14.66
N GLY A 99 -9.90 -15.46 15.27
CA GLY A 99 -8.55 -15.99 15.02
C GLY A 99 -8.36 -16.46 13.58
N SER A 100 -9.42 -16.97 12.94
CA SER A 100 -9.41 -17.47 11.56
C SER A 100 -9.11 -16.41 10.50
N ILE A 101 -9.28 -15.12 10.83
CA ILE A 101 -8.97 -13.97 9.95
C ILE A 101 -7.65 -13.28 10.34
N GLY A 102 -6.87 -13.87 11.25
CA GLY A 102 -5.54 -13.44 11.66
C GLY A 102 -5.53 -12.18 12.54
N LEU A 103 -4.32 -11.67 12.84
CA LEU A 103 -4.04 -10.42 13.58
C LEU A 103 -4.94 -10.20 14.83
N PHE A 104 -5.16 -11.26 15.61
CA PHE A 104 -6.08 -11.27 16.74
C PHE A 104 -5.89 -10.06 17.67
N ASP A 105 -4.65 -9.81 18.12
CA ASP A 105 -4.38 -8.73 19.08
C ASP A 105 -4.72 -7.34 18.52
N THR A 106 -4.53 -7.13 17.22
CA THR A 106 -4.88 -5.86 16.57
C THR A 106 -6.40 -5.71 16.48
N ARG A 107 -7.11 -6.79 16.14
CA ARG A 107 -8.58 -6.81 16.05
C ARG A 107 -9.24 -6.65 17.42
N LYS A 108 -8.70 -7.28 18.45
CA LYS A 108 -9.12 -7.10 19.84
C LYS A 108 -8.90 -5.66 20.31
N LYS A 109 -7.72 -5.08 20.08
CA LYS A 109 -7.44 -3.67 20.43
C LYS A 109 -8.41 -2.70 19.76
N TYR A 110 -8.71 -2.92 18.48
CA TYR A 110 -9.73 -2.16 17.76
C TYR A 110 -11.12 -2.33 18.40
N PHE A 111 -11.54 -3.56 18.68
CA PHE A 111 -12.83 -3.86 19.30
C PHE A 111 -13.02 -3.15 20.64
N LEU A 112 -12.04 -3.29 21.54
CA LEU A 112 -12.10 -2.63 22.85
C LEU A 112 -12.19 -1.12 22.72
N SER A 113 -11.35 -0.53 21.86
CA SER A 113 -11.39 0.92 21.64
C SER A 113 -12.67 1.41 20.98
N LEU A 114 -13.28 0.61 20.11
CA LEU A 114 -14.58 0.91 19.51
C LEU A 114 -15.69 0.83 20.57
N ASN A 115 -15.62 -0.16 21.47
CA ASN A 115 -16.58 -0.29 22.57
C ASN A 115 -16.54 0.92 23.51
N ASP A 116 -15.34 1.37 23.89
CA ASP A 116 -15.16 2.58 24.68
C ASP A 116 -15.78 3.80 23.98
N PHE A 117 -15.52 3.95 22.67
CA PHE A 117 -16.10 5.03 21.87
C PHE A 117 -17.62 4.97 21.78
N ILE A 118 -18.20 3.77 21.61
CA ILE A 118 -19.66 3.58 21.54
C ILE A 118 -20.33 3.94 22.86
N ASN A 119 -19.74 3.54 23.99
CA ASN A 119 -20.26 3.89 25.31
C ASN A 119 -20.17 5.39 25.56
N TYR A 120 -19.02 6.00 25.27
CA TYR A 120 -18.87 7.46 25.28
C TYR A 120 -19.92 8.15 24.39
N SER A 121 -20.14 7.65 23.19
CA SER A 121 -21.13 8.22 22.26
C SER A 121 -22.56 8.19 22.80
N LYS A 122 -22.93 7.13 23.54
CA LYS A 122 -24.24 7.04 24.21
C LYS A 122 -24.36 8.08 25.31
N ASP A 123 -23.33 8.22 26.14
CA ASP A 123 -23.33 9.14 27.29
C ASP A 123 -23.41 10.61 26.87
N PHE A 124 -22.85 10.95 25.71
CA PHE A 124 -22.82 12.32 25.16
C PHE A 124 -23.87 12.57 24.05
N GLY A 125 -24.80 11.62 23.82
CA GLY A 125 -25.92 11.81 22.89
C GLY A 125 -25.54 11.91 21.41
N ILE A 126 -24.41 11.32 21.00
CA ILE A 126 -23.98 11.27 19.59
C ILE A 126 -24.99 10.43 18.79
N MET A 127 -25.80 11.09 17.96
CA MET A 127 -26.82 10.44 17.14
C MET A 127 -26.29 10.08 15.76
N LEU A 128 -25.83 8.83 15.59
CA LEU A 128 -25.25 8.34 14.34
C LEU A 128 -26.10 8.58 13.08
N LYS A 129 -27.43 8.50 13.21
CA LYS A 129 -28.35 8.68 12.06
C LYS A 129 -28.37 10.13 11.57
N THR A 130 -28.33 11.11 12.48
CA THR A 130 -28.56 12.52 12.16
C THR A 130 -27.28 13.34 12.05
N GLN A 131 -26.20 12.90 12.69
CA GLN A 131 -24.95 13.64 12.66
C GLN A 131 -24.28 13.61 11.27
N PRO A 132 -23.66 14.71 10.82
CA PRO A 132 -22.96 14.78 9.55
C PRO A 132 -21.86 13.71 9.42
N ASN A 133 -21.72 13.16 8.22
CA ASN A 133 -20.75 12.09 7.94
C ASN A 133 -19.31 12.53 8.26
N ASP A 134 -18.95 13.76 7.90
CA ASP A 134 -17.61 14.31 8.11
C ASP A 134 -17.22 14.38 9.59
N GLU A 135 -18.15 14.77 10.45
CA GLU A 135 -17.94 14.82 11.90
C GLU A 135 -17.78 13.42 12.48
N LEU A 136 -18.68 12.51 12.13
CA LEU A 136 -18.64 11.11 12.61
C LEU A 136 -17.35 10.40 12.20
N ILE A 137 -16.93 10.56 10.94
CA ILE A 137 -15.68 9.99 10.43
C ILE A 137 -14.50 10.55 11.21
N SER A 138 -14.45 11.86 11.42
CA SER A 138 -13.37 12.52 12.17
C SER A 138 -13.33 12.08 13.64
N LEU A 139 -14.50 11.95 14.28
CA LEU A 139 -14.62 11.46 15.65
C LEU A 139 -14.10 10.03 15.78
N VAL A 140 -14.53 9.11 14.92
CA VAL A 140 -14.03 7.73 14.93
C VAL A 140 -12.53 7.69 14.64
N ALA A 141 -12.06 8.46 13.65
CA ALA A 141 -10.66 8.46 13.26
C ALA A 141 -9.71 8.93 14.37
N ASN A 142 -10.17 9.87 15.21
CA ASN A 142 -9.39 10.44 16.30
C ASN A 142 -9.49 9.65 17.61
N ASN A 143 -10.61 8.95 17.85
CA ASN A 143 -10.90 8.35 19.15
C ASN A 143 -10.85 6.81 19.16
N VAL A 144 -10.92 6.14 18.00
CA VAL A 144 -10.86 4.67 17.93
C VAL A 144 -9.48 4.19 17.49
N LYS A 145 -8.74 3.56 18.40
CA LYS A 145 -7.40 3.00 18.13
C LYS A 145 -7.48 1.94 17.03
N GLY A 146 -6.62 2.08 16.02
CA GLY A 146 -6.61 1.22 14.83
C GLY A 146 -7.58 1.67 13.72
N ALA A 147 -8.37 2.71 13.95
CA ALA A 147 -9.30 3.26 12.97
C ALA A 147 -8.75 4.54 12.31
N SER A 148 -7.80 4.45 11.38
CA SER A 148 -7.47 5.63 10.56
C SER A 148 -8.66 6.07 9.69
N TYR A 149 -8.61 7.24 9.05
CA TYR A 149 -9.69 7.77 8.19
C TYR A 149 -10.35 6.74 7.26
N LYS A 150 -9.57 5.88 6.56
CA LYS A 150 -10.15 4.86 5.68
C LYS A 150 -11.03 3.83 6.41
N VAL A 151 -10.68 3.48 7.65
CA VAL A 151 -11.44 2.53 8.47
C VAL A 151 -12.67 3.21 9.03
N ALA A 152 -12.52 4.46 9.50
CA ALA A 152 -13.64 5.27 9.98
C ALA A 152 -14.72 5.47 8.90
N GLN A 153 -14.31 5.76 7.66
CA GLN A 153 -15.21 5.86 6.50
C GLN A 153 -16.04 4.59 6.32
N CYS A 154 -15.40 3.41 6.27
CA CYS A 154 -16.11 2.14 6.11
C CYS A 154 -17.03 1.83 7.29
N ALA A 155 -16.58 2.10 8.52
CA ALA A 155 -17.37 1.85 9.73
C ALA A 155 -18.65 2.70 9.75
N ILE A 156 -18.55 4.01 9.46
CA ILE A 156 -19.70 4.90 9.43
C ILE A 156 -20.61 4.61 8.22
N LEU A 157 -20.04 4.35 7.04
CA LEU A 157 -20.80 3.93 5.86
C LEU A 157 -21.67 2.72 6.19
N TYR A 158 -21.08 1.68 6.75
CA TYR A 158 -21.82 0.46 7.01
C TYR A 158 -22.87 0.68 8.12
N ALA A 159 -22.50 1.36 9.20
CA ALA A 159 -23.41 1.69 10.30
C ALA A 159 -24.65 2.49 9.84
N LYS A 160 -24.47 3.48 8.96
CA LYS A 160 -25.58 4.30 8.42
C LYS A 160 -26.30 3.65 7.22
N GLY A 161 -25.66 2.68 6.57
CA GLY A 161 -26.13 2.03 5.35
C GLY A 161 -25.47 2.60 4.09
N TYR A 162 -25.42 1.80 3.02
CA TYR A 162 -24.62 2.11 1.84
C TYR A 162 -24.97 3.45 1.17
N ASN A 163 -26.25 3.81 1.17
CA ASN A 163 -26.76 5.02 0.52
C ASN A 163 -26.67 6.29 1.40
N CYS A 164 -25.86 6.29 2.46
CA CYS A 164 -25.68 7.45 3.34
C CYS A 164 -24.78 8.56 2.75
N GLY A 165 -24.30 8.40 1.52
CA GLY A 165 -23.52 9.39 0.79
C GLY A 165 -22.01 9.38 1.10
N ILE A 166 -21.49 8.33 1.74
CA ILE A 166 -20.06 8.18 2.00
C ILE A 166 -19.39 7.44 0.84
N PHE A 167 -18.29 8.00 0.32
CA PHE A 167 -17.41 7.34 -0.64
C PHE A 167 -16.16 6.78 0.07
N PRO A 168 -16.09 5.49 0.45
CA PRO A 168 -14.92 4.99 1.16
C PRO A 168 -13.70 4.90 0.24
N VAL A 169 -12.55 5.36 0.73
CA VAL A 169 -11.28 5.38 -0.02
C VAL A 169 -10.29 4.42 0.62
N ASP A 170 -9.94 3.35 -0.08
CA ASP A 170 -8.88 2.43 0.34
C ASP A 170 -7.49 2.93 -0.06
N SER A 171 -6.45 2.23 0.41
CA SER A 171 -5.07 2.58 0.10
C SER A 171 -4.76 2.52 -1.39
N GLY A 172 -5.26 1.54 -2.13
CA GLY A 172 -5.01 1.49 -3.58
C GLY A 172 -5.77 2.59 -4.33
N MET A 173 -6.92 3.03 -3.84
CA MET A 173 -7.61 4.18 -4.41
C MET A 173 -6.79 5.45 -4.21
N LYS A 174 -6.30 5.69 -2.99
CA LYS A 174 -5.47 6.86 -2.68
C LYS A 174 -4.11 6.81 -3.39
N ASP A 175 -3.42 5.66 -3.38
CA ASP A 175 -2.02 5.53 -3.84
C ASP A 175 -1.88 5.24 -5.33
N LEU A 176 -2.94 4.75 -6.01
CA LEU A 176 -2.88 4.40 -7.44
C LEU A 176 -3.97 5.10 -8.24
N LEU A 177 -5.24 4.85 -7.88
CA LEU A 177 -6.37 5.32 -8.70
C LEU A 177 -6.49 6.84 -8.73
N GLY A 178 -6.45 7.51 -7.57
CA GLY A 178 -6.58 8.96 -7.44
C GLY A 178 -5.55 9.72 -8.28
N PRO A 179 -4.25 9.45 -8.12
CA PRO A 179 -3.23 10.06 -8.96
C PRO A 179 -3.36 9.70 -10.45
N CYS A 180 -3.80 8.48 -10.78
CA CYS A 180 -4.09 8.10 -12.15
C CYS A 180 -5.25 8.92 -12.74
N MET A 181 -6.26 9.26 -11.92
CA MET A 181 -7.33 10.18 -12.31
C MET A 181 -6.86 11.65 -12.33
N GLY A 182 -5.64 11.97 -11.89
CA GLY A 182 -5.12 13.33 -11.83
C GLY A 182 -5.46 14.08 -10.55
N ILE A 183 -5.76 13.36 -9.46
CA ILE A 183 -5.96 13.93 -8.12
C ILE A 183 -4.61 14.03 -7.40
N ASP A 184 -4.22 15.23 -7.00
CA ASP A 184 -3.05 15.46 -6.17
C ASP A 184 -3.41 15.29 -4.69
N LEU A 185 -2.84 14.27 -4.05
CA LEU A 185 -3.09 13.93 -2.66
C LEU A 185 -1.86 14.14 -1.79
N PRO A 186 -1.99 14.66 -0.55
CA PRO A 186 -0.87 14.74 0.37
C PRO A 186 -0.45 13.34 0.83
N ASN A 187 0.71 13.27 1.49
CA ASN A 187 1.15 12.05 2.15
C ASN A 187 0.36 11.79 3.45
N GLY A 188 0.31 10.52 3.85
CA GLY A 188 -0.19 10.10 5.16
C GLY A 188 -1.69 9.76 5.22
N PRO A 189 -2.23 9.53 6.43
CA PRO A 189 -3.59 9.00 6.61
C PRO A 189 -4.70 9.94 6.17
N ILE A 190 -4.52 11.27 6.34
CA ILE A 190 -5.52 12.30 6.02
C ILE A 190 -5.88 12.34 4.52
N ALA A 191 -4.99 11.87 3.65
CA ALA A 191 -5.19 11.83 2.21
C ALA A 191 -6.40 10.98 1.78
N HIS A 192 -6.75 9.94 2.54
CA HIS A 192 -7.96 9.15 2.27
C HIS A 192 -9.23 10.00 2.46
N ASP A 193 -9.24 10.90 3.44
CA ASP A 193 -10.39 11.77 3.71
C ASP A 193 -10.50 12.92 2.71
N ILE A 194 -9.35 13.49 2.31
CA ILE A 194 -9.29 14.52 1.28
C ILE A 194 -9.81 13.97 -0.05
N MET A 195 -9.33 12.78 -0.46
CA MET A 195 -9.81 12.13 -1.68
C MET A 195 -11.31 11.84 -1.62
N ARG A 196 -11.81 11.30 -0.49
CA ARG A 196 -13.24 11.05 -0.28
C ARG A 196 -14.05 12.33 -0.49
N LYS A 197 -13.74 13.39 0.26
CA LYS A 197 -14.48 14.66 0.21
C LYS A 197 -14.50 15.25 -1.19
N GLN A 198 -13.39 15.16 -1.91
CA GLN A 198 -13.31 15.63 -3.29
C GLN A 198 -14.24 14.81 -4.21
N LEU A 199 -14.20 13.49 -4.12
CA LEU A 199 -15.06 12.62 -4.94
C LEU A 199 -16.54 12.80 -4.60
N GLU A 200 -16.91 12.83 -3.32
CA GLU A 200 -18.28 13.08 -2.89
C GLU A 200 -18.79 14.43 -3.41
N LEU A 201 -18.00 15.50 -3.29
CA LEU A 201 -18.35 16.82 -3.80
C LEU A 201 -18.59 16.80 -5.32
N GLN A 202 -17.75 16.10 -6.08
CA GLN A 202 -17.85 16.04 -7.53
C GLN A 202 -19.01 15.16 -7.99
N LEU A 203 -19.15 13.97 -7.41
CA LEU A 203 -20.25 13.05 -7.69
C LEU A 203 -21.61 13.71 -7.45
N ASN A 204 -21.74 14.50 -6.38
CA ASN A 204 -22.97 15.26 -6.13
C ASN A 204 -23.26 16.29 -7.23
N LYS A 205 -22.23 16.93 -7.81
CA LYS A 205 -22.40 17.89 -8.92
C LYS A 205 -22.81 17.22 -10.23
N ILE A 206 -22.41 15.96 -10.45
CA ILE A 206 -22.69 15.21 -11.69
C ILE A 206 -23.77 14.14 -11.50
N SER A 207 -24.56 14.22 -10.43
CA SER A 207 -25.55 13.19 -10.05
C SER A 207 -26.50 12.82 -11.20
N GLY A 208 -27.00 13.83 -11.94
CA GLY A 208 -27.88 13.60 -13.10
C GLY A 208 -27.20 12.83 -14.24
N ASP A 209 -25.89 13.01 -14.46
CA ASP A 209 -25.15 12.27 -15.47
C ASP A 209 -24.86 10.84 -15.01
N LEU A 210 -24.59 10.63 -13.71
CA LEU A 210 -24.45 9.27 -13.14
C LEU A 210 -25.73 8.45 -13.33
N GLN A 211 -26.91 9.07 -13.12
CA GLN A 211 -28.21 8.41 -13.34
C GLN A 211 -28.39 7.99 -14.81
N LYS A 212 -27.96 8.83 -15.77
CA LYS A 212 -27.98 8.45 -17.20
C LYS A 212 -27.03 7.29 -17.49
N ILE A 213 -25.82 7.30 -16.93
CA ILE A 213 -24.82 6.25 -17.10
C ILE A 213 -25.35 4.92 -16.53
N ILE A 214 -25.98 4.92 -15.35
CA ILE A 214 -26.61 3.74 -14.75
C ILE A 214 -27.63 3.12 -15.70
N ILE A 215 -28.50 3.93 -16.30
CA ILE A 215 -29.51 3.45 -17.25
C ILE A 215 -28.85 2.90 -18.52
N HIS A 216 -27.93 3.66 -19.11
CA HIS A 216 -27.30 3.30 -20.38
C HIS A 216 -26.41 2.05 -20.28
N ASN A 217 -25.69 1.89 -19.17
CA ASN A 217 -24.73 0.81 -18.97
C ASN A 217 -25.32 -0.42 -18.27
N GLY A 218 -26.66 -0.52 -18.20
CA GLY A 218 -27.35 -1.72 -17.73
C GLY A 218 -27.23 -1.98 -16.24
N TYR A 219 -27.46 -0.95 -15.42
CA TYR A 219 -27.54 -1.04 -13.95
C TYR A 219 -28.92 -0.67 -13.40
N SER A 220 -29.95 -0.60 -14.25
CA SER A 220 -31.30 -0.14 -13.89
C SER A 220 -32.05 -1.07 -12.93
N ASP A 221 -31.61 -2.32 -12.80
CA ASP A 221 -32.17 -3.32 -11.89
C ASP A 221 -31.64 -3.23 -10.46
N LEU A 222 -30.57 -2.44 -10.22
CA LEU A 222 -30.03 -2.20 -8.89
C LEU A 222 -30.94 -1.32 -8.04
N ALA A 223 -30.91 -1.52 -6.72
CA ALA A 223 -31.68 -0.73 -5.75
C ALA A 223 -31.09 0.68 -5.52
N ILE A 224 -31.03 1.49 -6.58
CA ILE A 224 -30.54 2.87 -6.56
C ILE A 224 -31.73 3.82 -6.40
N GLN A 225 -31.72 4.64 -5.35
CA GLN A 225 -32.84 5.54 -5.04
C GLN A 225 -32.96 6.64 -6.11
N PRO A 226 -34.16 6.82 -6.72
CA PRO A 226 -34.42 7.93 -7.63
C PRO A 226 -34.14 9.26 -6.93
N ASN A 227 -33.58 10.22 -7.66
CA ASN A 227 -33.25 11.56 -7.16
C ASN A 227 -32.19 11.61 -6.03
N SER A 228 -31.48 10.51 -5.77
CA SER A 228 -30.29 10.50 -4.91
C SER A 228 -29.01 10.46 -5.74
N THR A 229 -27.91 10.97 -5.19
CA THR A 229 -26.59 10.80 -5.80
C THR A 229 -26.12 9.35 -5.56
N PRO A 230 -25.84 8.56 -6.62
CA PRO A 230 -25.50 7.15 -6.50
C PRO A 230 -24.02 6.94 -6.09
N ILE A 231 -23.63 7.48 -4.94
CA ILE A 231 -22.23 7.48 -4.45
C ILE A 231 -21.73 6.06 -4.21
N TRP A 232 -22.58 5.18 -3.66
CA TRP A 232 -22.22 3.79 -3.41
C TRP A 232 -21.93 3.02 -4.70
N TRP A 233 -22.80 3.15 -5.70
CA TRP A 233 -22.59 2.58 -7.03
C TRP A 233 -21.28 3.09 -7.66
N ALA A 234 -21.03 4.40 -7.62
CA ALA A 234 -19.81 4.98 -8.16
C ALA A 234 -18.56 4.45 -7.42
N HIS A 235 -18.64 4.27 -6.10
CA HIS A 235 -17.58 3.62 -5.33
C HIS A 235 -17.32 2.20 -5.85
N LEU A 236 -18.37 1.38 -6.01
CA LEU A 236 -18.24 0.00 -6.47
C LEU A 236 -17.64 -0.10 -7.88
N VAL A 237 -18.07 0.76 -8.82
CA VAL A 237 -17.48 0.85 -10.15
C VAL A 237 -15.97 1.10 -10.06
N LEU A 238 -15.56 2.12 -9.30
CA LEU A 238 -14.16 2.53 -9.22
C LEU A 238 -13.28 1.54 -8.45
N ILE A 239 -13.77 0.94 -7.35
CA ILE A 239 -12.99 -0.04 -6.59
C ILE A 239 -12.82 -1.36 -7.36
N TYR A 240 -13.83 -1.79 -8.13
CA TYR A 240 -13.69 -3.00 -8.95
C TYR A 240 -12.82 -2.76 -10.17
N PHE A 241 -12.94 -1.61 -10.82
CA PHE A 241 -11.98 -1.20 -11.85
C PHE A 241 -10.54 -1.23 -11.31
N LYS A 242 -10.31 -0.61 -10.14
CA LYS A 242 -8.99 -0.65 -9.50
C LYS A 242 -8.50 -2.07 -9.26
N ARG A 243 -9.37 -2.96 -8.76
CA ARG A 243 -9.02 -4.35 -8.44
C ARG A 243 -8.69 -5.17 -9.69
N PHE A 244 -9.44 -5.02 -10.77
CA PHE A 244 -9.26 -5.80 -11.99
C PHE A 244 -8.19 -5.25 -12.93
N TYR A 245 -7.92 -3.95 -12.90
CA TYR A 245 -7.01 -3.30 -13.84
C TYR A 245 -5.83 -2.63 -13.12
N CYS A 246 -6.05 -1.62 -12.28
CA CYS A 246 -4.94 -0.86 -11.66
C CYS A 246 -4.01 -1.73 -10.82
N ASN A 247 -4.56 -2.64 -10.02
CA ASN A 247 -3.77 -3.53 -9.16
C ASN A 247 -2.87 -4.49 -9.94
N LYS A 248 -3.17 -4.78 -11.21
CA LYS A 248 -2.32 -5.61 -12.07
C LYS A 248 -1.04 -4.89 -12.49
N LYS A 249 -1.01 -3.55 -12.44
CA LYS A 249 0.14 -2.73 -12.83
C LYS A 249 0.63 -3.00 -14.27
N ILE A 250 -0.30 -3.19 -15.20
CA ILE A 250 -0.03 -3.41 -16.63
C ILE A 250 -0.71 -2.27 -17.41
N PRO A 251 -0.03 -1.14 -17.67
CA PRO A 251 -0.66 0.06 -18.21
C PRO A 251 -1.20 -0.11 -19.62
N SER A 252 -0.56 -0.97 -20.43
CA SER A 252 -1.00 -1.33 -21.78
C SER A 252 -2.37 -2.00 -21.81
N HIS A 253 -2.81 -2.62 -20.70
CA HIS A 253 -4.11 -3.27 -20.58
C HIS A 253 -5.14 -2.38 -19.86
N CYS A 254 -4.85 -1.11 -19.60
CA CYS A 254 -5.76 -0.21 -18.91
C CYS A 254 -6.84 0.34 -19.87
N PRO A 255 -8.14 0.07 -19.65
CA PRO A 255 -9.22 0.56 -20.52
C PRO A 255 -9.26 2.09 -20.64
N LEU A 256 -8.97 2.81 -19.54
CA LEU A 256 -8.91 4.27 -19.53
C LEU A 256 -7.77 4.88 -20.37
N ARG A 257 -6.84 4.05 -20.86
CA ARG A 257 -5.76 4.48 -21.76
C ARG A 257 -6.04 4.15 -23.23
N ALA A 258 -6.91 3.17 -23.47
CA ALA A 258 -7.35 2.82 -24.81
C ALA A 258 -8.49 3.75 -25.28
N ASP A 259 -9.27 4.27 -24.35
CA ASP A 259 -10.45 5.08 -24.64
C ASP A 259 -10.12 6.53 -25.06
N SER A 260 -10.79 7.04 -26.10
CA SER A 260 -10.48 8.35 -26.69
C SER A 260 -10.72 9.53 -25.76
N ASP A 261 -11.69 9.41 -24.86
CA ASP A 261 -12.18 10.50 -24.01
C ASP A 261 -11.39 10.62 -22.71
N THR A 262 -10.63 9.57 -22.37
CA THR A 262 -9.85 9.47 -21.13
C THR A 262 -8.34 9.40 -21.37
N LYS A 263 -7.85 8.81 -22.47
CA LYS A 263 -6.41 8.53 -22.70
C LYS A 263 -5.45 9.70 -22.45
N ASN A 264 -5.82 10.90 -22.88
CA ASN A 264 -4.95 12.09 -22.79
C ASN A 264 -4.99 12.78 -21.42
N ARG A 265 -5.88 12.33 -20.52
CA ARG A 265 -6.12 12.94 -19.20
C ARG A 265 -5.68 12.03 -18.05
N MET A 266 -5.38 10.76 -18.33
CA MET A 266 -4.90 9.82 -17.33
C MET A 266 -3.46 10.14 -16.91
N GLY A 267 -3.22 10.16 -15.61
CA GLY A 267 -1.91 10.35 -15.01
C GLY A 267 -0.93 9.24 -15.39
N LYS A 268 0.36 9.58 -15.31
CA LYS A 268 1.47 8.66 -15.58
C LYS A 268 1.80 7.71 -14.43
N MET A 269 0.99 7.65 -13.37
CA MET A 269 1.29 6.77 -12.22
C MET A 269 1.22 5.28 -12.55
N CYS A 270 0.48 4.91 -13.60
CA CYS A 270 0.60 3.56 -14.15
C CYS A 270 1.89 3.40 -14.98
N ASP A 271 2.42 4.46 -15.60
CA ASP A 271 3.73 4.41 -16.29
C ASP A 271 4.89 4.22 -15.33
N SER A 272 4.77 4.67 -14.07
CA SER A 272 5.73 4.35 -13.02
C SER A 272 5.66 2.88 -12.57
N THR A 273 5.16 1.97 -13.40
CA THR A 273 5.19 0.52 -13.15
C THR A 273 5.60 -0.25 -14.39
N SER A 274 6.84 -0.02 -14.78
CA SER A 274 7.85 -0.96 -15.29
C SER A 274 8.96 -0.07 -15.85
N PRO A 275 10.25 -0.32 -15.56
CA PRO A 275 11.27 0.23 -16.45
C PRO A 275 10.83 -0.10 -17.89
N GLU A 276 10.96 0.87 -18.80
CA GLU A 276 10.60 0.64 -20.21
C GLU A 276 11.24 -0.69 -20.69
N PRO A 277 10.66 -1.40 -21.66
CA PRO A 277 11.30 -2.58 -22.23
C PRO A 277 12.74 -2.24 -22.65
N GLY A 278 13.73 -2.67 -21.87
CA GLY A 278 15.15 -2.28 -21.98
C GLY A 278 15.81 -1.74 -20.69
N GLY A 279 15.05 -1.23 -19.71
CA GLY A 279 15.61 -0.67 -18.47
C GLY A 279 16.01 -1.71 -17.41
N ILE A 280 16.89 -1.32 -16.47
CA ILE A 280 17.40 -2.21 -15.41
C ILE A 280 16.25 -2.75 -14.55
N ARG A 281 16.00 -4.06 -14.59
CA ARG A 281 14.88 -4.67 -13.84
C ARG A 281 15.21 -4.93 -12.37
N PHE A 282 16.48 -5.17 -12.03
CA PHE A 282 16.84 -5.61 -10.68
C PHE A 282 18.02 -4.81 -10.13
N LEU A 283 17.86 -4.25 -8.94
CA LEU A 283 18.83 -3.40 -8.29
C LEU A 283 19.25 -3.99 -6.94
N ILE A 284 20.54 -3.95 -6.63
CA ILE A 284 21.04 -4.20 -5.28
C ILE A 284 21.56 -2.88 -4.71
N LEU A 285 21.12 -2.50 -3.52
CA LEU A 285 21.71 -1.38 -2.76
C LEU A 285 22.65 -1.90 -1.70
N GLU A 286 23.93 -1.55 -1.80
CA GLU A 286 24.98 -1.94 -0.85
C GLU A 286 25.70 -0.73 -0.26
N GLY A 287 26.30 -0.94 0.91
CA GLY A 287 27.05 0.06 1.65
C GLY A 287 26.91 -0.11 3.17
N PRO A 288 27.75 0.57 3.97
CA PRO A 288 27.66 0.50 5.42
C PRO A 288 26.34 1.07 5.95
N ASP A 289 25.97 0.73 7.19
CA ASP A 289 24.78 1.30 7.81
C ASP A 289 24.85 2.83 7.94
N GLN A 290 23.69 3.47 7.93
CA GLN A 290 23.51 4.93 7.94
C GLN A 290 23.96 5.68 6.67
N VAL A 291 24.42 4.99 5.63
CA VAL A 291 24.78 5.62 4.34
C VAL A 291 23.56 6.06 3.50
N GLY A 292 22.36 5.64 3.87
CA GLY A 292 21.11 6.03 3.20
C GLY A 292 20.45 4.98 2.31
N LYS A 293 20.90 3.71 2.33
CA LYS A 293 20.35 2.61 1.52
C LYS A 293 18.83 2.50 1.58
N SER A 294 18.27 2.29 2.77
CA SER A 294 16.83 2.12 2.95
C SER A 294 16.03 3.36 2.53
N THR A 295 16.60 4.57 2.68
CA THR A 295 15.97 5.79 2.19
C THR A 295 15.93 5.80 0.66
N LEU A 296 17.04 5.45 0.00
CA LEU A 296 17.09 5.36 -1.46
C LEU A 296 16.17 4.25 -1.98
N ALA A 297 16.12 3.08 -1.32
CA ALA A 297 15.23 1.97 -1.66
C ALA A 297 13.77 2.41 -1.68
N LEU A 298 13.34 3.19 -0.68
CA LEU A 298 11.99 3.73 -0.60
C LEU A 298 11.69 4.72 -1.72
N GLU A 299 12.66 5.55 -2.13
CA GLU A 299 12.49 6.44 -3.28
C GLU A 299 12.39 5.67 -4.60
N ILE A 300 13.26 4.68 -4.81
CA ILE A 300 13.20 3.77 -5.97
C ILE A 300 11.88 2.98 -5.98
N GLY A 301 11.35 2.63 -4.80
CA GLY A 301 10.04 2.01 -4.67
C GLY A 301 8.90 2.90 -5.19
N LYS A 302 9.02 4.22 -5.09
CA LYS A 302 8.05 5.16 -5.69
C LYS A 302 8.13 5.19 -7.23
N LEU A 303 9.24 4.73 -7.80
CA LEU A 303 9.42 4.55 -9.24
C LEU A 303 8.86 3.21 -9.76
N GLY A 304 8.23 2.40 -8.89
CA GLY A 304 7.54 1.17 -9.27
C GLY A 304 8.23 -0.12 -8.89
N TYR A 305 9.45 -0.06 -8.34
CA TYR A 305 10.17 -1.25 -7.89
C TYR A 305 9.52 -1.81 -6.61
N SER A 306 9.47 -3.14 -6.53
CA SER A 306 9.26 -3.79 -5.24
C SER A 306 10.51 -3.63 -4.38
N VAL A 307 10.34 -3.26 -3.11
CA VAL A 307 11.46 -3.11 -2.18
C VAL A 307 11.55 -4.36 -1.32
N PHE A 308 12.65 -5.09 -1.44
CA PHE A 308 12.94 -6.24 -0.60
C PHE A 308 14.05 -5.89 0.39
N HIS A 309 13.76 -5.97 1.69
CA HIS A 309 14.72 -5.64 2.74
C HIS A 309 15.33 -6.92 3.32
N SER A 310 16.63 -7.12 3.12
CA SER A 310 17.34 -8.28 3.67
C SER A 310 17.89 -7.94 5.06
N SER A 311 17.23 -8.44 6.11
CA SER A 311 17.72 -8.34 7.49
C SER A 311 18.67 -9.49 7.81
N TYR A 312 19.72 -9.21 8.61
CA TYR A 312 20.57 -10.27 9.15
C TYR A 312 19.75 -11.22 10.03
N ASN A 313 19.73 -12.51 9.67
CA ASN A 313 19.16 -13.57 10.49
C ASN A 313 20.26 -14.57 10.88
N PRO A 314 20.63 -14.67 12.17
CA PRO A 314 21.64 -15.62 12.63
C PRO A 314 21.19 -17.08 12.56
N ASN A 315 19.88 -17.34 12.51
CA ASN A 315 19.31 -18.70 12.54
C ASN A 315 19.05 -19.27 11.14
N HIS A 316 19.42 -18.56 10.06
CA HIS A 316 19.35 -19.13 8.71
C HIS A 316 20.43 -20.21 8.54
N THR A 317 19.99 -21.46 8.44
CA THR A 317 20.86 -22.64 8.30
C THR A 317 21.44 -22.80 6.91
N ASP A 318 20.70 -22.39 5.87
CA ASP A 318 21.17 -22.40 4.48
C ASP A 318 20.96 -21.02 3.85
N ILE A 319 21.93 -20.13 4.09
CA ILE A 319 21.88 -18.76 3.58
C ILE A 319 22.14 -18.67 2.08
N TYR A 320 22.87 -19.64 1.50
CA TYR A 320 23.08 -19.72 0.06
C TYR A 320 21.77 -19.99 -0.67
N GLN A 321 21.06 -21.06 -0.29
CA GLN A 321 19.80 -21.41 -0.93
C GLN A 321 18.77 -20.27 -0.81
N TYR A 322 18.74 -19.59 0.33
CA TYR A 322 17.87 -18.43 0.53
C TYR A 322 18.10 -17.32 -0.52
N TYR A 323 19.36 -16.88 -0.71
CA TYR A 323 19.65 -15.83 -1.69
C TYR A 323 19.54 -16.32 -3.13
N TYR A 324 19.88 -17.59 -3.38
CA TYR A 324 19.69 -18.22 -4.69
C TYR A 324 18.22 -18.18 -5.10
N GLU A 325 17.32 -18.69 -4.25
CA GLU A 325 15.87 -18.69 -4.52
C GLU A 325 15.31 -17.28 -4.59
N LEU A 326 15.77 -16.37 -3.74
CA LEU A 326 15.35 -14.97 -3.77
C LEU A 326 15.64 -14.33 -5.14
N ILE A 327 16.87 -14.46 -5.63
CA ILE A 327 17.26 -13.87 -6.93
C ILE A 327 16.58 -14.63 -8.08
N GLN A 328 16.58 -15.97 -8.02
CA GLN A 328 16.04 -16.83 -9.07
C GLN A 328 14.53 -16.64 -9.28
N ASN A 329 13.76 -16.50 -8.21
CA ASN A 329 12.29 -16.42 -8.27
C ASN A 329 11.77 -14.97 -8.38
N THR A 330 12.67 -13.98 -8.41
CA THR A 330 12.27 -12.59 -8.62
C THR A 330 12.10 -12.32 -10.12
N ASP A 331 10.86 -12.04 -10.52
CA ASP A 331 10.48 -11.84 -11.92
C ASP A 331 9.85 -10.46 -12.21
N TYR A 332 9.77 -9.61 -11.19
CA TYR A 332 9.24 -8.24 -11.28
C TYR A 332 10.30 -7.22 -10.85
N PRO A 333 10.24 -5.96 -11.34
CA PRO A 333 11.23 -4.95 -11.00
C PRO A 333 11.43 -4.82 -9.48
N THR A 334 12.64 -5.07 -9.00
CA THR A 334 12.91 -5.22 -7.56
C THR A 334 14.20 -4.52 -7.17
N VAL A 335 14.16 -3.82 -6.04
CA VAL A 335 15.34 -3.28 -5.36
C VAL A 335 15.57 -4.04 -4.06
N PHE A 336 16.74 -4.66 -3.94
CA PHE A 336 17.20 -5.35 -2.75
C PHE A 336 17.93 -4.33 -1.85
N ASP A 337 17.28 -3.91 -0.77
CA ASP A 337 17.89 -3.13 0.31
C ASP A 337 18.69 -4.07 1.20
N ARG A 338 20.01 -4.16 0.92
CA ARG A 338 20.96 -5.20 1.35
C ARG A 338 20.76 -6.55 0.65
N SER A 339 21.87 -7.25 0.43
CA SER A 339 21.90 -8.59 -0.16
C SER A 339 22.95 -9.50 0.49
N PHE A 340 23.28 -10.61 -0.18
CA PHE A 340 24.37 -11.50 0.21
C PHE A 340 25.72 -10.77 0.34
N ILE A 341 25.93 -9.67 -0.40
CA ILE A 341 27.15 -8.84 -0.30
C ILE A 341 27.30 -8.23 1.09
N SER A 342 26.20 -7.73 1.68
CA SER A 342 26.20 -7.21 3.05
C SER A 342 26.67 -8.29 4.04
N GLU A 343 26.24 -9.54 3.88
CA GLU A 343 26.68 -10.64 4.76
C GLU A 343 28.18 -10.95 4.61
N ILE A 344 28.74 -10.88 3.40
CA ILE A 344 30.18 -11.07 3.18
C ILE A 344 30.97 -9.96 3.88
N ALA A 345 30.59 -8.69 3.64
CA ALA A 345 31.30 -7.54 4.20
C ALA A 345 31.21 -7.50 5.73
N TYR A 346 30.00 -7.60 6.28
CA TYR A 346 29.80 -7.59 7.74
C TYR A 346 30.38 -8.84 8.41
N GLY A 347 30.26 -10.02 7.78
CA GLY A 347 30.83 -11.26 8.30
C GLY A 347 32.35 -11.17 8.44
N LYS A 348 33.05 -10.77 7.38
CA LYS A 348 34.50 -10.64 7.41
C LYS A 348 34.97 -9.54 8.37
N ALA A 349 34.32 -8.38 8.40
CA ALA A 349 34.74 -7.27 9.24
C ALA A 349 34.48 -7.48 10.74
N ILE A 350 33.36 -8.13 11.11
CA ILE A 350 32.94 -8.26 12.51
C ILE A 350 33.26 -9.63 13.09
N ARG A 351 33.10 -10.70 12.28
CA ARG A 351 33.27 -12.09 12.74
C ARG A 351 34.57 -12.73 12.24
N ASN A 352 35.34 -12.07 11.37
CA ASN A 352 36.51 -12.62 10.67
C ASN A 352 36.21 -13.82 9.75
N TYR A 353 34.94 -14.10 9.43
CA TYR A 353 34.54 -15.12 8.45
C TYR A 353 33.19 -14.78 7.80
N SER A 354 32.97 -15.28 6.57
CA SER A 354 31.67 -15.24 5.91
C SER A 354 30.96 -16.59 6.07
N ARG A 355 29.63 -16.58 6.13
CA ARG A 355 28.81 -17.80 6.04
C ARG A 355 28.75 -18.39 4.62
N PHE A 356 29.25 -17.65 3.62
CA PHE A 356 29.38 -18.13 2.25
C PHE A 356 30.79 -18.66 2.01
N SER A 357 30.88 -19.78 1.29
CA SER A 357 32.12 -20.19 0.64
C SER A 357 32.43 -19.31 -0.58
N ASP A 358 33.67 -19.31 -1.06
CA ASP A 358 34.02 -18.58 -2.28
C ASP A 358 33.22 -19.08 -3.49
N SER A 359 32.93 -20.38 -3.57
CA SER A 359 32.05 -20.95 -4.60
C SER A 359 30.62 -20.43 -4.53
N ASP A 360 30.06 -20.24 -3.33
CA ASP A 360 28.71 -19.71 -3.17
C ASP A 360 28.62 -18.26 -3.66
N ILE A 361 29.62 -17.45 -3.32
CA ILE A 361 29.71 -16.05 -3.74
C ILE A 361 29.76 -15.96 -5.27
N MET A 362 30.61 -16.79 -5.89
CA MET A 362 30.76 -16.85 -7.35
C MET A 362 29.45 -17.27 -8.04
N ASN A 363 28.78 -18.29 -7.52
CA ASN A 363 27.51 -18.76 -8.05
C ASN A 363 26.40 -17.70 -7.95
N LEU A 364 26.31 -16.99 -6.81
CA LEU A 364 25.35 -15.91 -6.63
C LEU A 364 25.64 -14.71 -7.54
N LEU A 365 26.91 -14.37 -7.77
CA LEU A 365 27.30 -13.32 -8.71
C LEU A 365 26.99 -13.70 -10.17
N HIS A 366 27.23 -14.96 -10.56
CA HIS A 366 26.82 -15.48 -11.87
C HIS A 366 25.30 -15.45 -12.04
N LEU A 367 24.54 -15.87 -11.03
CA LEU A 367 23.09 -15.79 -11.03
C LEU A 367 22.62 -14.33 -11.17
N ALA A 368 23.22 -13.41 -10.41
CA ALA A 368 22.93 -11.98 -10.47
C ALA A 368 23.17 -11.42 -11.88
N ARG A 369 24.29 -11.77 -12.51
CA ARG A 369 24.61 -11.42 -13.89
C ARG A 369 23.57 -11.96 -14.88
N ASN A 370 23.23 -13.24 -14.77
CA ASN A 370 22.27 -13.88 -15.67
C ASN A 370 20.86 -13.29 -15.57
N LYS A 371 20.49 -12.81 -14.37
CA LYS A 371 19.24 -12.08 -14.13
C LYS A 371 19.32 -10.60 -14.54
N GLY A 372 20.50 -10.07 -14.88
CA GLY A 372 20.69 -8.68 -15.24
C GLY A 372 20.63 -7.71 -14.05
N LEU A 373 21.12 -8.14 -12.88
CA LEU A 373 21.19 -7.27 -11.70
C LEU A 373 22.27 -6.20 -11.87
N VAL A 374 21.97 -5.00 -11.38
CA VAL A 374 22.92 -3.91 -11.23
C VAL A 374 23.05 -3.54 -9.76
N MET A 375 24.28 -3.33 -9.32
CA MET A 375 24.57 -2.92 -7.96
C MET A 375 24.78 -1.41 -7.88
N ILE A 376 24.14 -0.77 -6.92
CA ILE A 376 24.41 0.60 -6.51
C ILE A 376 25.12 0.56 -5.17
N TYR A 377 26.39 0.96 -5.17
CA TYR A 377 27.21 1.04 -3.98
C TYR A 377 27.20 2.48 -3.45
N LEU A 378 26.60 2.68 -2.29
CA LEU A 378 26.59 3.96 -1.58
C LEU A 378 27.80 4.04 -0.65
N LYS A 379 28.65 5.04 -0.91
CA LYS A 379 29.85 5.32 -0.11
C LYS A 379 29.81 6.72 0.47
N ASP A 380 30.47 6.87 1.61
CA ASP A 380 30.51 8.10 2.38
C ASP A 380 31.78 8.06 3.26
N ASP A 381 32.17 9.20 3.82
CA ASP A 381 33.38 9.31 4.63
C ASP A 381 33.16 8.71 6.02
N ILE A 382 34.25 8.18 6.60
CA ILE A 382 34.21 7.47 7.89
C ILE A 382 33.61 8.36 8.98
N ASP A 383 33.97 9.64 9.02
CA ASP A 383 33.53 10.56 10.08
C ASP A 383 32.06 10.92 9.95
N SER A 384 31.55 11.08 8.74
CA SER A 384 30.14 11.33 8.43
C SER A 384 29.26 10.11 8.75
N ILE A 385 29.72 8.90 8.44
CA ILE A 385 29.04 7.66 8.86
C ILE A 385 29.07 7.52 10.38
N ARG A 386 30.25 7.71 11.00
CA ARG A 386 30.43 7.64 12.46
C ARG A 386 29.52 8.61 13.21
N LYS A 387 29.41 9.86 12.77
CA LYS A 387 28.51 10.88 13.35
C LYS A 387 27.04 10.46 13.28
N ARG A 388 26.61 9.82 12.18
CA ARG A 388 25.23 9.32 12.04
C ARG A 388 24.97 8.08 12.89
N LEU A 389 25.93 7.16 12.96
CA LEU A 389 25.85 5.99 13.84
C LEU A 389 25.74 6.40 15.32
N LEU A 390 26.51 7.38 15.78
CA LEU A 390 26.43 7.89 17.16
C LEU A 390 25.07 8.48 17.52
N LYS A 391 24.30 8.97 16.54
CA LYS A 391 22.95 9.53 16.74
C LYS A 391 21.84 8.47 16.67
N SER A 392 22.15 7.25 16.23
CA SER A 392 21.17 6.19 16.05
C SER A 392 21.03 5.35 17.33
N ALA A 393 19.79 5.19 17.81
CA ALA A 393 19.46 4.40 19.00
C ALA A 393 19.70 2.88 18.84
N SER A 394 19.95 2.41 17.62
CA SER A 394 20.13 0.99 17.28
C SER A 394 21.58 0.63 16.92
N THR A 395 22.55 1.50 17.20
CA THR A 395 23.95 1.25 16.82
C THR A 395 24.59 0.19 17.71
N HIS A 396 25.01 -0.91 17.10
CA HIS A 396 25.87 -1.88 17.77
C HIS A 396 27.28 -1.29 17.93
N ALA A 397 27.78 -1.20 19.17
CA ALA A 397 29.09 -0.64 19.49
C ALA A 397 30.23 -1.23 18.63
N ILE A 398 30.14 -2.53 18.33
CA ILE A 398 31.11 -3.25 17.50
C ILE A 398 31.18 -2.72 16.05
N VAL A 399 30.07 -2.25 15.48
CA VAL A 399 30.02 -1.67 14.13
C VAL A 399 30.73 -0.32 14.10
N LEU A 400 30.62 0.46 15.18
CA LEU A 400 31.29 1.75 15.30
C LEU A 400 32.82 1.57 15.42
N GLU A 401 33.25 0.57 16.19
CA GLU A 401 34.66 0.20 16.36
C GLU A 401 35.27 -0.30 15.04
N LYS A 402 34.57 -1.21 14.36
CA LYS A 402 35.02 -1.88 13.13
C LYS A 402 34.65 -1.17 11.83
N LEU A 403 34.27 0.10 11.90
CA LEU A 403 33.82 0.84 10.72
C LEU A 403 34.90 0.94 9.61
N PRO A 404 36.19 1.22 9.91
CA PRO A 404 37.22 1.22 8.88
C PRO A 404 37.39 -0.14 8.19
N GLU A 405 37.41 -1.23 8.97
CA GLU A 405 37.49 -2.59 8.44
C GLU A 405 36.26 -2.94 7.60
N LEU A 406 35.06 -2.53 8.04
CA LEU A 406 33.82 -2.76 7.32
C LEU A 406 33.82 -2.06 5.95
N ILE A 407 34.30 -0.82 5.88
CA ILE A 407 34.41 -0.10 4.61
C ILE A 407 35.40 -0.79 3.68
N CYS A 408 36.57 -1.21 4.20
CA CYS A 408 37.56 -1.97 3.46
C CYS A 408 36.98 -3.29 2.91
N GLU A 409 36.21 -4.03 3.71
CA GLU A 409 35.55 -5.26 3.25
C GLU A 409 34.47 -5.00 2.20
N TYR A 410 33.72 -3.90 2.30
CA TYR A 410 32.79 -3.49 1.23
C TYR A 410 33.54 -3.17 -0.07
N GLU A 411 34.66 -2.44 -0.01
CA GLU A 411 35.45 -2.11 -1.20
C GLU A 411 35.99 -3.37 -1.90
N LYS A 412 36.42 -4.38 -1.12
CA LYS A 412 36.81 -5.69 -1.67
C LYS A 412 35.63 -6.39 -2.36
N CYS A 413 34.48 -6.44 -1.70
CA CYS A 413 33.28 -7.06 -2.28
C CYS A 413 32.82 -6.35 -3.56
N VAL A 414 32.85 -5.02 -3.56
CA VAL A 414 32.53 -4.18 -4.74
C VAL A 414 33.49 -4.46 -5.88
N THR A 415 34.79 -4.54 -5.59
CA THR A 415 35.81 -4.84 -6.60
C THR A 415 35.58 -6.21 -7.23
N GLN A 416 35.30 -7.23 -6.41
CA GLN A 416 34.96 -8.57 -6.90
C GLN A 416 33.65 -8.58 -7.72
N ALA A 417 32.63 -7.85 -7.27
CA ALA A 417 31.33 -7.82 -7.95
C ALA A 417 31.40 -7.20 -9.35
N LYS A 418 32.29 -6.22 -9.58
CA LYS A 418 32.49 -5.56 -10.88
C LYS A 418 32.90 -6.52 -12.00
N ASP A 419 33.51 -7.65 -11.67
CA ASP A 419 33.88 -8.67 -12.66
C ASP A 419 32.66 -9.44 -13.21
N TYR A 420 31.50 -9.33 -12.54
CA TYR A 420 30.29 -10.11 -12.85
C TYR A 420 29.11 -9.22 -13.22
N ILE A 421 28.87 -8.14 -12.48
CA ILE A 421 27.70 -7.28 -12.62
C ILE A 421 28.11 -5.81 -12.75
N PRO A 422 27.33 -4.97 -13.44
CA PRO A 422 27.55 -3.53 -13.43
C PRO A 422 27.43 -2.97 -12.01
N VAL A 423 28.36 -2.10 -11.63
CA VAL A 423 28.37 -1.42 -10.33
C VAL A 423 28.43 0.09 -10.50
N ILE A 424 27.49 0.79 -9.87
CA ILE A 424 27.39 2.24 -9.84
C ILE A 424 27.79 2.71 -8.45
N GLU A 425 28.88 3.46 -8.36
CA GLU A 425 29.35 3.99 -7.09
C GLU A 425 28.92 5.44 -6.90
N ILE A 426 28.26 5.73 -5.77
CA ILE A 426 27.73 7.06 -5.47
C ILE A 426 28.34 7.54 -4.14
N ASN A 427 28.96 8.72 -4.18
CA ASN A 427 29.46 9.37 -2.97
C ASN A 427 28.39 10.29 -2.37
N CYS A 428 27.80 9.89 -1.25
CA CYS A 428 26.66 10.55 -0.64
C CYS A 428 26.94 11.93 -0.04
N ILE A 429 28.21 12.29 0.21
CA ILE A 429 28.59 13.64 0.70
C ILE A 429 28.61 14.65 -0.42
N LYS A 430 29.08 14.21 -1.59
CA LYS A 430 29.37 15.10 -2.72
C LYS A 430 28.18 15.29 -3.64
N THR A 431 27.10 14.54 -3.43
CA THR A 431 25.98 14.44 -4.36
C THR A 431 24.71 14.81 -3.63
N GLU A 432 23.97 15.81 -4.12
CA GLU A 432 22.67 16.15 -3.53
C GLU A 432 21.67 15.01 -3.75
N ARG A 433 20.68 14.87 -2.86
CA ARG A 433 19.68 13.78 -2.94
C ARG A 433 18.94 13.75 -4.28
N SER A 434 18.60 14.91 -4.84
CA SER A 434 17.98 15.05 -6.16
C SER A 434 18.90 14.53 -7.28
N GLU A 435 20.19 14.78 -7.17
CA GLU A 435 21.21 14.33 -8.11
C GLU A 435 21.46 12.83 -8.00
N ILE A 436 21.47 12.26 -6.79
CA ILE A 436 21.52 10.79 -6.58
C ILE A 436 20.34 10.12 -7.28
N LEU A 437 19.13 10.67 -7.11
CA LEU A 437 17.93 10.12 -7.77
C LEU A 437 17.99 10.27 -9.28
N ASN A 438 18.56 11.36 -9.80
CA ASN A 438 18.77 11.54 -11.24
C ASN A 438 19.79 10.55 -11.79
N LEU A 439 20.93 10.33 -11.11
CA LEU A 439 21.95 9.35 -11.51
C LEU A 439 21.39 7.93 -11.52
N VAL A 440 20.62 7.56 -10.49
CA VAL A 440 19.96 6.26 -10.42
C VAL A 440 18.89 6.13 -11.51
N SER A 441 18.10 7.18 -11.75
CA SER A 441 17.07 7.17 -12.82
C SER A 441 17.69 7.09 -14.21
N GLN A 442 18.78 7.81 -14.47
CA GLN A 442 19.53 7.74 -15.72
C GLN A 442 20.13 6.35 -15.91
N ALA A 443 20.71 5.76 -14.87
CA ALA A 443 21.24 4.41 -14.94
C ALA A 443 20.15 3.37 -15.22
N ILE A 444 18.97 3.50 -14.60
CA ILE A 444 17.82 2.63 -14.84
C ILE A 444 17.36 2.71 -16.31
N ASN A 445 17.47 3.88 -16.94
CA ASN A 445 16.94 4.17 -18.28
C ASN A 445 17.96 4.04 -19.43
N ASN A 446 19.27 3.98 -19.17
CA ASN A 446 20.34 4.05 -20.19
C ASN A 446 21.11 2.73 -20.37
N VAL A 447 20.46 1.57 -20.30
CA VAL A 447 21.11 0.30 -20.67
C VAL A 447 20.61 -0.11 -22.06
N GLU A 448 21.44 0.11 -23.07
CA GLU A 448 21.28 -0.50 -24.40
C GLU A 448 21.53 -2.02 -24.36
#